data_AF-A0A4R6ZN84-F1
#
_entry.id   AF-A0A4R6ZN84-F1
#
_cell.length_a   1.000
_cell.length_b   1.000
_cell.length_c   1.000
_cell.angle_alpha   90.00
_cell.angle_beta   90.00
_cell.angle_gamma   90.00
#
_symmetry.space_group_name_H-M   'P 1'
#
loop_
_entity.id
_entity.type
_entity.pdbx_description
1 polymer ?
#
loop_
_entity_poly.entity_id
_entity_poly.type
_entity_poly.pdbx_seq_one_letter_code
_entity_poly.pdbx_strand_id
1 'polypeptide(L)' 'MKVINAFFTFLTSWIVSIIIFGAIILACGFIASIFTSQFPVDTLMWITIIISFAFAGYTVFRDGDEE' A
#
# COMPACT_ATOMS: atom_id res chain seq x y z
N MET A 1 12.24 -20.12 -18.51
CA MET A 1 10.97 -19.37 -18.68
C MET A 1 10.21 -19.16 -17.36
N LYS A 2 10.04 -20.17 -16.48
CA LYS A 2 9.34 -20.00 -15.17
C LYS A 2 9.91 -18.88 -14.27
N VAL A 3 11.24 -18.79 -14.12
CA VAL A 3 11.89 -17.78 -13.27
C VAL A 3 11.63 -16.35 -13.73
N ILE A 4 11.62 -16.15 -15.05
CA ILE A 4 11.38 -14.83 -15.66
C ILE A 4 9.93 -14.39 -15.40
N ASN A 5 8.97 -15.31 -15.49
CA ASN A 5 7.57 -15.01 -15.19
C ASN A 5 7.38 -14.63 -13.71
N ALA A 6 7.95 -15.39 -12.78
CA ALA A 6 7.87 -15.09 -11.35
C ALA A 6 8.50 -13.72 -11.00
N PHE A 7 9.62 -13.38 -11.64
CA PHE A 7 10.25 -12.07 -11.47
C PHE A 7 9.34 -10.91 -11.93
N PHE A 8 8.66 -11.06 -13.08
CA PHE A 8 7.73 -10.03 -13.56
C PHE A 8 6.48 -9.91 -12.69
N THR A 9 5.97 -11.02 -12.15
CA THR A 9 4.86 -11.01 -11.18
C THR A 9 5.25 -10.26 -9.92
N PHE A 10 6.45 -10.52 -9.37
CA PHE A 10 6.99 -9.79 -8.22
C PHE A 10 7.21 -8.30 -8.50
N LEU A 11 7.76 -7.97 -9.67
CA LEU A 11 7.97 -6.57 -10.07
C LEU A 11 6.64 -5.82 -10.17
N THR A 12 5.61 -6.47 -10.71
CA THR A 12 4.28 -5.89 -10.89
C THR A 12 3.55 -5.72 -9.56
N SER A 13 3.66 -6.69 -8.63
CA SER A 13 3.02 -6.58 -7.31
C SER A 13 3.61 -5.43 -6.47
N TRP A 14 4.92 -5.22 -6.55
CA TRP A 14 5.59 -4.07 -5.93
C TRP A 14 5.12 -2.73 -6.53
N ILE A 15 5.06 -2.61 -7.87
CA ILE A 15 4.63 -1.36 -8.54
C ILE A 15 3.17 -1.03 -8.21
N VAL A 16 2.27 -2.02 -8.27
CA VAL A 16 0.86 -1.86 -7.93
C VAL A 16 0.70 -1.38 -6.49
N SER A 17 1.49 -1.94 -5.56
CA SER A 17 1.49 -1.51 -4.17
C SER A 17 1.90 -0.04 -4.01
N ILE A 18 2.97 0.41 -4.68
CA ILE A 18 3.39 1.82 -4.66
C ILE A 18 2.28 2.75 -5.17
N ILE A 19 1.62 2.39 -6.28
CA ILE A 19 0.57 3.23 -6.88
C ILE A 19 -0.63 3.35 -5.92
N ILE A 20 -1.05 2.23 -5.34
CA ILE A 20 -2.14 2.22 -4.35
C ILE A 20 -1.75 3.08 -3.14
N PHE A 21 -0.51 3.00 -2.65
CA PHE A 21 -0.07 3.83 -1.52
C PHE A 21 0.01 5.31 -1.86
N GLY A 22 0.58 5.67 -3.01
CA GLY A 22 0.60 7.05 -3.47
C GLY A 22 -0.80 7.64 -3.56
N ALA A 23 -1.76 6.86 -4.06
CA ALA A 23 -3.16 7.27 -4.15
C ALA A 23 -3.81 7.45 -2.77
N ILE A 24 -3.56 6.54 -1.82
CA ILE A 24 -4.10 6.64 -0.45
C ILE A 24 -3.51 7.87 0.26
N ILE A 25 -2.21 8.11 0.18
CA ILE A 25 -1.56 9.28 0.80
C ILE A 25 -2.11 10.58 0.22
N LEU A 26 -2.26 10.66 -1.10
CA LEU A 26 -2.83 11.83 -1.77
C LEU A 26 -4.30 12.06 -1.35
N ALA A 27 -5.10 10.99 -1.27
CA ALA A 27 -6.48 11.07 -0.82
C ALA A 27 -6.58 11.51 0.65
N CYS A 28 -5.77 10.94 1.53
CA CYS A 28 -5.70 11.32 2.93
C CYS A 28 -5.22 12.75 3.12
N GLY A 29 -4.20 13.19 2.37
CA GLY A 29 -3.73 14.57 2.38
C GLY A 29 -4.77 15.56 1.86
N PHE A 30 -5.50 15.20 0.80
CA PHE A 30 -6.60 15.99 0.28
C PHE A 30 -7.75 16.12 1.29
N ILE A 31 -8.19 15.00 1.88
CA ILE A 31 -9.20 14.98 2.94
C ILE A 31 -8.72 15.81 4.14
N ALA A 32 -7.50 15.60 4.62
CA ALA A 32 -6.92 16.39 5.71
C ALA A 32 -6.93 17.91 5.43
N SER A 33 -6.60 18.31 4.19
CA SER A 33 -6.62 19.72 3.77
C SER A 33 -8.01 20.35 3.85
N ILE A 34 -9.06 19.56 3.58
CA ILE A 34 -10.46 19.98 3.65
C ILE A 34 -10.95 20.08 5.10
N PHE A 35 -10.49 19.17 5.96
CA PHE A 35 -10.94 19.05 7.36
C PHE A 35 -9.95 19.67 8.38
N THR A 36 -9.16 20.66 7.94
CA THR A 36 -7.98 21.26 8.59
C THR A 36 -8.14 21.77 10.04
N SER A 37 -9.32 21.71 10.65
CA SER A 37 -9.51 22.08 12.05
C SER A 37 -9.66 20.89 13.03
N GLN A 38 -9.76 19.64 12.58
CA GLN A 38 -10.20 18.53 13.47
C GLN A 38 -9.39 17.22 13.39
N PHE A 39 -8.58 16.99 12.35
CA PHE A 39 -7.85 15.71 12.22
C PHE A 39 -6.32 15.89 12.29
N PRO A 40 -5.63 15.23 13.24
CA PRO A 40 -4.18 15.24 13.29
C PRO A 40 -3.60 14.55 12.05
N VAL A 41 -2.81 15.28 11.27
CA VAL A 41 -2.09 14.76 10.09
C VAL A 41 -1.23 13.55 10.48
N ASP A 42 -0.66 13.57 11.69
CA ASP A 42 0.12 12.46 12.24
C ASP A 42 -0.69 11.16 12.32
N THR A 43 -1.96 11.24 12.77
CA THR A 43 -2.84 10.06 12.87
C THR A 43 -3.14 9.46 11.49
N LEU A 44 -3.37 10.29 10.48
CA LEU A 44 -3.60 9.83 9.10
C LEU A 44 -2.35 9.17 8.50
N MET A 45 -1.17 9.73 8.79
CA MET A 45 0.10 9.15 8.37
C MET A 45 0.30 7.75 9.01
N TRP A 46 0.05 7.61 10.31
CA TRP A 46 0.15 6.33 11.01
C TRP A 46 -0.84 5.28 10.50
N ILE A 47 -2.11 5.65 10.28
CA ILE A 47 -3.12 4.74 9.72
C ILE A 47 -2.70 4.24 8.34
N THR A 48 -2.18 5.14 7.50
CA THR A 48 -1.71 4.80 6.16
C THR A 48 -0.58 3.77 6.23
N ILE A 49 0.42 4.01 7.07
CA ILE A 49 1.54 3.08 7.28
C ILE A 49 1.05 1.69 7.74
N ILE A 50 0.13 1.64 8.71
CA ILE A 50 -0.39 0.36 9.24
C ILE A 50 -1.11 -0.44 8.16
N ILE A 51 -1.98 0.21 7.36
CA ILE A 51 -2.68 -0.42 6.25
C ILE A 51 -1.68 -0.92 5.20
N SER A 52 -0.60 -0.16 4.96
CA SER A 52 0.45 -0.58 4.03
C SER A 52 1.16 -1.86 4.44
N PHE A 53 1.58 -1.94 5.69
CA PHE A 53 2.23 -3.14 6.22
C PHE A 53 1.28 -4.34 6.26
N ALA A 54 0.00 -4.12 6.61
CA ALA A 54 -1.00 -5.18 6.62
C ALA A 54 -1.25 -5.75 5.22
N PHE A 55 -1.35 -4.88 4.20
CA PHE A 55 -1.58 -5.32 2.82
C PHE A 55 -0.35 -6.03 2.23
N ALA A 56 0.85 -5.48 2.42
CA ALA A 56 2.09 -6.13 1.99
C ALA A 56 2.27 -7.51 2.63
N GLY A 57 2.05 -7.61 3.95
CA GLY A 57 2.04 -8.88 4.67
C GLY A 57 1.03 -9.85 4.07
N TYR A 58 -0.23 -9.43 3.89
CA TYR A 58 -1.28 -10.25 3.30
C TYR A 58 -0.89 -10.80 1.93
N THR A 59 -0.32 -9.98 1.05
CA THR A 59 0.12 -10.45 -0.28
C THR A 59 1.23 -11.48 -0.20
N VAL A 60 2.21 -11.30 0.70
CA VAL A 60 3.31 -12.27 0.88
C VAL A 60 2.81 -13.60 1.44
N PHE A 61 1.90 -13.58 2.42
CA PHE A 61 1.33 -14.81 2.99
C PHE A 61 0.42 -15.53 1.99
N ARG A 62 -0.44 -14.79 1.28
CA ARG A 62 -1.33 -15.38 0.27
C ARG A 62 -0.55 -16.04 -0.86
N ASP A 63 0.48 -15.37 -1.36
CA ASP A 63 1.28 -15.91 -2.47
C ASP A 63 2.22 -17.05 -2.01
N GLY A 64 2.47 -17.18 -0.70
CA GLY A 64 3.23 -18.29 -0.11
C GLY A 64 2.41 -19.56 0.20
N ASP A 65 1.09 -19.42 0.36
CA ASP A 65 0.17 -20.55 0.58
C ASP A 65 -0.35 -21.19 -0.74
N GLU A 66 -0.10 -20.53 -1.89
CA GLU A 66 -0.43 -21.06 -3.23
C GLU A 66 0.69 -21.94 -3.83
N GLU A 67 1.79 -22.19 -3.08
CA GLU A 67 2.85 -23.17 -3.40
C GLU A 67 2.66 -24.48 -2.61
#